data_AF-A0A835PHX2-F1
#
_entry.id   AF-A0A835PHX2-F1
#
_cell.length_a   1.000
_cell.length_b   1.000
_cell.length_c   1.000
_cell.angle_alpha   90.00
_cell.angle_beta   90.00
_cell.angle_gamma   90.00
#
_symmetry.space_group_name_H-M   'P 1'
#
loop_
_entity.id
_entity.type
_entity.pdbx_description
1 polymer ?
#
loop_
_entity_poly.entity_id
_entity_poly.type
_entity_poly.pdbx_seq_one_letter_code
_entity_poly.pdbx_strand_id
1 'polypeptide(L)'
;MGHIAPEYLSTGKSSERTDVFGYGIMLLELVTGERAIDFSRLEEEDDVLLLDHVKKLVREKRLDAIIDRNLNKNYSAVEVEKMVQVALLCTQATPEDRPSMSEVVRMLEGEGLAERWEEWQQVEVTRRQEYERLQRRFDWVDDSVHNLDAIDRSSPT
;
A
#
# COMPACT_ATOMS: atom_id res chain seq x y z
N MET A 1 -16.54 4.23 -3.44
CA MET A 1 -15.71 3.03 -3.21
C MET A 1 -14.27 3.48 -3.34
N GLY A 2 -13.38 3.03 -2.46
CA GLY A 2 -11.99 3.53 -2.33
C GLY A 2 -11.58 3.75 -0.87
N HIS A 3 -12.52 4.25 -0.05
CA HIS A 3 -12.31 4.52 1.39
C HIS A 3 -12.73 3.38 2.32
N ILE A 4 -13.19 2.26 1.75
CA ILE A 4 -13.72 1.15 2.53
C ILE A 4 -12.55 0.24 2.92
N ALA A 5 -12.39 0.02 4.22
CA ALA A 5 -11.36 -0.87 4.75
C ALA A 5 -11.59 -2.33 4.27
N PRO A 6 -10.51 -3.08 3.99
CA PRO A 6 -10.62 -4.42 3.41
C PRO A 6 -11.38 -5.41 4.30
N GLU A 7 -11.22 -5.32 5.62
CA GLU A 7 -11.94 -6.16 6.59
C GLU A 7 -13.43 -5.83 6.67
N TYR A 8 -13.83 -4.59 6.35
CA TYR A 8 -15.24 -4.24 6.28
C TYR A 8 -15.90 -4.94 5.08
N LEU A 9 -15.20 -5.03 3.95
CA LEU A 9 -15.70 -5.73 2.76
C LEU A 9 -15.89 -7.23 3.00
N SER A 10 -15.02 -7.85 3.80
CA SER A 10 -15.09 -9.29 4.07
C SER A 10 -16.04 -9.65 5.22
N THR A 11 -16.14 -8.80 6.25
CA THR A 11 -16.91 -9.11 7.47
C THR A 11 -18.22 -8.35 7.61
N GLY A 12 -18.37 -7.22 6.91
CA GLY A 12 -19.50 -6.29 7.07
C GLY A 12 -19.52 -5.53 8.40
N LYS A 13 -18.45 -5.60 9.20
CA LYS A 13 -18.38 -4.99 10.54
C LYS A 13 -17.58 -3.70 10.52
N SER A 14 -18.22 -2.59 10.88
CA SER A 14 -17.53 -1.31 11.09
C SER A 14 -16.84 -1.25 12.45
N SER A 15 -15.79 -0.46 12.54
CA SER A 15 -15.09 -0.14 13.78
C SER A 15 -14.36 1.19 13.66
N GLU A 16 -13.80 1.70 14.76
CA GLU A 16 -12.91 2.87 14.71
C GLU A 16 -11.74 2.67 13.73
N ARG A 17 -11.27 1.43 13.55
CA ARG A 17 -10.18 1.11 12.62
C ARG A 17 -10.60 1.24 11.16
N THR A 18 -11.87 1.03 10.84
CA THR A 18 -12.38 1.25 9.46
C THR A 18 -12.44 2.74 9.13
N ASP A 19 -12.72 3.58 10.13
CA ASP A 19 -12.71 5.04 9.96
C ASP A 19 -11.28 5.58 9.79
N VAL A 20 -10.32 5.04 10.55
CA VAL A 20 -8.88 5.36 10.39
C VAL A 20 -8.41 5.04 8.96
N PHE A 21 -8.81 3.89 8.41
CA PHE A 21 -8.47 3.53 7.04
C PHE A 21 -9.01 4.56 6.03
N GLY A 22 -10.30 4.90 6.15
CA GLY A 22 -10.93 5.89 5.29
C GLY A 22 -10.27 7.27 5.40
N TYR A 23 -9.87 7.67 6.61
CA TYR A 23 -9.11 8.90 6.86
C TYR A 23 -7.74 8.88 6.15
N GLY A 24 -7.02 7.76 6.22
CA GLY A 24 -5.75 7.61 5.51
C GLY A 24 -5.89 7.75 4.00
N ILE A 25 -6.94 7.18 3.40
CA ILE A 25 -7.24 7.37 1.97
C ILE A 25 -7.53 8.84 1.66
N MET A 26 -8.33 9.52 2.50
CA MET A 26 -8.63 10.94 2.33
C MET A 26 -7.37 11.83 2.40
N LEU A 27 -6.41 11.51 3.28
CA LEU A 27 -5.12 12.20 3.30
C LEU A 27 -4.33 12.00 2.00
N LEU A 28 -4.37 10.81 1.40
CA LEU A 28 -3.74 10.58 0.10
C LEU A 28 -4.39 11.43 -0.99
N GLU A 29 -5.72 11.46 -1.06
CA GLU A 29 -6.44 12.30 -2.02
C GLU A 29 -6.10 13.79 -1.83
N LEU A 30 -5.93 14.24 -0.59
CA LEU A 30 -5.55 15.62 -0.28
C LEU A 30 -4.13 15.96 -0.76
N VAL A 31 -3.19 15.03 -0.62
CA VAL A 31 -1.79 15.24 -1.04
C VAL A 31 -1.64 15.13 -2.55
N THR A 32 -2.35 14.20 -3.19
CA THR A 32 -2.19 13.92 -4.63
C THR A 32 -3.12 14.76 -5.50
N GLY A 33 -4.25 15.20 -4.96
CA GLY A 33 -5.33 15.79 -5.74
C GLY A 33 -6.09 14.77 -6.60
N GLU A 34 -5.81 13.48 -6.42
CA GLU A 34 -6.37 12.38 -7.21
C GLU A 34 -7.46 11.65 -6.43
N ARG A 35 -8.30 10.89 -7.14
CA ARG A 35 -9.38 10.13 -6.52
C ARG A 35 -8.88 8.79 -6.01
N ALA A 36 -9.47 8.28 -4.94
CA ALA A 36 -9.12 6.99 -4.34
C ALA A 36 -9.20 5.79 -5.33
N ILE A 37 -10.08 5.88 -6.32
CA ILE A 37 -10.18 4.94 -7.45
C ILE A 37 -10.19 5.75 -8.73
N ASP A 38 -9.27 5.42 -9.64
CA ASP A 38 -9.23 6.00 -10.98
C ASP A 38 -9.05 4.92 -12.04
N PHE A 39 -10.10 4.72 -12.84
CA PHE A 39 -10.11 3.69 -13.89
C PHE A 39 -9.36 4.11 -15.15
N SER A 40 -9.06 5.40 -15.37
CA SER A 40 -8.27 5.79 -16.55
C SER A 40 -6.84 5.25 -16.48
N ARG A 41 -6.34 4.94 -15.29
CA ARG A 41 -5.02 4.32 -15.06
C ARG A 41 -4.88 2.92 -15.64
N LEU A 42 -5.99 2.22 -15.87
CA LEU A 42 -5.95 0.92 -16.56
C LEU A 42 -5.36 1.02 -17.97
N GLU A 43 -5.60 2.15 -18.65
CA GLU A 43 -5.07 2.39 -19.99
C GLU A 43 -3.57 2.72 -19.98
N GLU A 44 -3.04 3.15 -18.84
CA GLU A 44 -1.65 3.54 -18.63
C GLU A 44 -0.82 2.42 -17.97
N GLU A 45 -1.39 1.21 -17.80
CA GLU A 45 -0.79 0.09 -17.07
C GLU A 45 -0.39 0.42 -15.62
N ASP A 46 -1.09 1.38 -15.01
CA ASP A 46 -0.86 1.84 -13.64
C ASP A 46 -1.92 1.34 -12.65
N ASP A 47 -1.59 1.41 -11.35
CA ASP A 47 -2.45 0.94 -10.27
C ASP A 47 -3.74 1.79 -10.17
N VAL A 48 -4.90 1.15 -10.34
CA VAL A 48 -6.25 1.75 -10.24
C VAL A 48 -6.54 2.31 -8.86
N LEU A 49 -6.01 1.65 -7.83
CA LEU A 49 -6.16 2.09 -6.44
C LEU A 49 -5.05 3.08 -6.12
N LEU A 50 -5.45 4.28 -5.69
CA LEU A 50 -4.51 5.34 -5.31
C LEU A 50 -3.49 4.85 -4.28
N LEU A 51 -3.95 4.04 -3.32
CA LEU A 51 -3.10 3.49 -2.27
C LEU A 51 -1.93 2.66 -2.82
N ASP A 52 -2.17 1.82 -3.82
CA ASP A 52 -1.15 0.95 -4.39
C ASP A 52 -0.15 1.76 -5.22
N HIS A 53 -0.66 2.73 -5.99
CA HIS A 53 0.16 3.68 -6.73
C HIS A 53 1.10 4.48 -5.80
N VAL A 54 0.57 5.04 -4.72
CA VAL A 54 1.37 5.78 -3.72
C VAL A 54 2.43 4.88 -3.08
N LYS A 55 2.08 3.64 -2.70
CA LYS A 55 3.05 2.67 -2.15
C LYS A 55 4.19 2.37 -3.14
N LYS A 56 3.89 2.26 -4.43
CA LYS A 56 4.88 2.09 -5.51
C LYS A 56 5.82 3.30 -5.57
N LEU A 57 5.28 4.52 -5.62
CA LEU A 57 6.08 5.75 -5.72
C LEU A 57 6.94 6.01 -4.47
N VAL A 58 6.42 5.77 -3.27
CA VAL A 58 7.20 5.88 -2.01
C VAL A 58 8.38 4.92 -2.01
N ARG A 59 8.17 3.69 -2.49
CA ARG A 59 9.24 2.67 -2.61
C ARG A 59 10.32 3.08 -3.61
N GLU A 60 9.91 3.73 -4.70
CA GLU A 60 10.83 4.28 -5.72
C GLU A 60 11.51 5.58 -5.27
N LYS A 61 11.19 6.09 -4.07
CA LYS A 61 11.66 7.39 -3.54
C LYS A 61 11.28 8.58 -4.43
N ARG A 62 10.11 8.49 -5.09
CA ARG A 62 9.58 9.51 -6.02
C ARG A 62 8.43 10.28 -5.39
N LEU A 63 8.68 10.90 -4.24
CA LEU A 63 7.67 11.69 -3.53
C LEU A 63 7.17 12.88 -4.36
N ASP A 64 8.03 13.45 -5.20
CA ASP A 64 7.69 14.54 -6.12
C ASP A 64 6.60 14.15 -7.13
N ALA A 65 6.52 12.87 -7.52
CA ALA A 65 5.49 12.35 -8.41
C ALA A 65 4.13 12.15 -7.72
N ILE A 66 4.09 12.15 -6.39
CA ILE A 66 2.87 11.95 -5.60
C ILE A 66 2.09 13.27 -5.45
N ILE A 67 2.75 14.41 -5.53
CA ILE A 67 2.20 15.69 -5.06
C ILE A 67 1.30 16.33 -6.12
N ASP A 68 0.16 16.87 -5.69
CA ASP A 68 -0.76 17.61 -6.55
C ASP A 68 -0.01 18.73 -7.29
N ARG A 69 -0.02 18.63 -8.63
CA ARG A 69 0.64 19.59 -9.52
C ARG A 69 0.04 20.99 -9.37
N ASN A 70 -1.21 21.12 -8.92
CA ASN A 70 -1.89 22.39 -8.71
C ASN A 70 -1.37 23.15 -7.48
N LEU A 71 -0.62 22.51 -6.58
CA LEU A 71 0.02 23.18 -5.44
C LEU A 71 1.16 24.11 -5.89
N ASN A 72 1.63 24.03 -7.13
CA ASN A 72 2.61 24.98 -7.72
C ASN A 72 3.85 25.21 -6.84
N LYS A 73 4.38 24.15 -6.20
CA LYS A 73 5.51 24.19 -5.23
C LYS A 73 5.26 25.04 -3.97
N ASN A 74 4.02 25.40 -3.68
CA ASN A 74 3.62 26.09 -2.46
C ASN A 74 3.30 25.09 -1.34
N TYR A 75 4.28 24.28 -0.96
CA TYR A 75 4.16 23.30 0.11
C TYR A 75 5.52 23.04 0.77
N SER A 76 5.50 22.55 2.01
CA SER A 76 6.70 22.02 2.67
C SER A 76 6.85 20.55 2.33
N ALA A 77 7.97 20.17 1.72
CA ALA A 77 8.25 18.77 1.39
C ALA A 77 8.24 17.86 2.64
N VAL A 78 8.71 18.38 3.77
CA VAL A 78 8.73 17.68 5.07
C VAL A 78 7.31 17.42 5.57
N GLU A 79 6.41 18.40 5.43
CA GLU A 79 5.01 18.24 5.85
C GLU A 79 4.26 17.26 4.95
N VAL A 80 4.51 17.30 3.65
CA VAL A 80 3.94 16.34 2.70
C VAL A 80 4.43 14.93 2.99
N GLU A 81 5.73 14.74 3.18
CA GLU A 81 6.30 13.44 3.51
C GLU A 81 5.66 12.88 4.80
N LYS A 82 5.55 13.72 5.84
CA LYS A 82 4.86 13.39 7.09
C LYS A 82 3.42 12.95 6.85
N MET A 83 2.65 13.68 6.03
CA MET A 83 1.26 13.33 5.70
C MET A 83 1.17 11.99 4.98
N VAL A 84 2.05 11.72 4.02
CA VAL A 84 2.09 10.46 3.28
C VAL A 84 2.42 9.29 4.22
N GLN A 85 3.39 9.45 5.11
CA GLN A 85 3.75 8.42 6.09
C GLN A 85 2.57 8.10 7.02
N VAL A 86 1.92 9.12 7.58
CA VAL A 86 0.72 8.95 8.42
C VAL A 86 -0.40 8.25 7.65
N ALA A 87 -0.66 8.65 6.40
CA ALA A 87 -1.67 8.03 5.56
C ALA A 87 -1.40 6.54 5.30
N LEU A 88 -0.15 6.17 5.06
CA LEU A 88 0.26 4.78 4.85
C LEU A 88 0.13 3.93 6.12
N LEU A 89 0.46 4.49 7.29
CA LEU A 89 0.22 3.81 8.59
C LEU A 89 -1.27 3.61 8.87
N CYS A 90 -2.12 4.57 8.48
CA CYS A 90 -3.58 4.47 8.63
C CYS A 90 -4.21 3.42 7.70
N THR A 91 -3.58 3.12 6.57
CA THR A 91 -4.13 2.25 5.50
C THR A 91 -3.51 0.85 5.50
N GLN A 92 -2.95 0.42 6.63
CA GLN A 92 -2.43 -0.92 6.80
C GLN A 92 -3.55 -1.97 6.67
N ALA A 93 -3.20 -3.13 6.10
CA ALA A 93 -4.16 -4.19 5.82
C ALA A 93 -4.75 -4.75 7.13
N THR A 94 -3.89 -5.01 8.11
CA THR A 94 -4.27 -5.44 9.45
C THR A 94 -4.87 -4.26 10.23
N PRO A 95 -6.12 -4.36 10.73
CA PRO A 95 -6.75 -3.29 11.50
C PRO A 95 -5.98 -2.92 12.75
N GLU A 96 -5.38 -3.90 13.43
CA GLU A 96 -4.66 -3.75 14.70
C GLU A 96 -3.38 -2.92 14.58
N ASP A 97 -2.73 -2.96 13.41
CA ASP A 97 -1.50 -2.22 13.13
C ASP A 97 -1.78 -0.73 12.86
N ARG A 98 -3.03 -0.37 12.56
CA ARG A 98 -3.41 1.03 12.32
C ARG A 98 -3.34 1.84 13.62
N PRO A 99 -2.86 3.10 13.56
CA PRO A 99 -2.92 3.99 14.71
C PRO A 99 -4.38 4.31 15.09
N SER A 100 -4.62 4.62 16.35
CA SER A 100 -5.86 5.30 16.77
C SER A 100 -5.89 6.73 16.24
N MET A 101 -7.09 7.33 16.12
CA MET A 101 -7.21 8.73 15.67
C MET A 101 -6.47 9.72 16.58
N SER A 102 -6.38 9.45 17.89
CA SER A 102 -5.55 10.27 18.80
C SER A 102 -4.06 10.19 18.47
N GLU A 103 -3.56 9.02 18.09
CA GLU A 103 -2.15 8.87 17.68
C GLU A 103 -1.90 9.51 16.31
N VAL A 104 -2.88 9.44 15.41
CA VAL A 104 -2.83 10.16 14.12
C VAL A 104 -2.63 11.66 14.34
N VAL A 105 -3.39 12.28 15.25
CA VAL A 105 -3.23 13.70 15.60
C VAL A 105 -1.82 13.97 16.13
N ARG A 106 -1.35 13.18 17.11
CA ARG A 106 0.00 13.34 17.68
C ARG A 106 1.10 13.21 16.63
N MET A 107 0.98 12.25 15.70
CA MET A 107 1.94 12.09 14.60
C MET A 107 1.94 13.29 13.65
N LEU A 108 0.78 13.86 13.35
CA LEU A 108 0.68 15.08 12.52
C LEU A 108 1.27 16.30 13.24
N GLU A 109 1.17 16.36 14.56
CA GLU A 109 1.81 17.37 15.42
C GLU A 109 3.34 17.16 15.58
N GLY A 110 3.87 16.03 15.09
CA GLY A 110 5.30 15.73 15.04
C GLY A 110 5.80 14.76 16.11
N GLU A 111 4.89 14.09 16.84
CA GLU A 111 5.25 13.15 17.90
C GLU A 111 5.18 11.69 17.43
N GLY A 112 6.24 10.91 17.66
CA GLY A 112 6.24 9.44 17.55
C GLY A 112 6.15 8.86 16.12
N LEU A 113 6.06 9.69 15.08
CA LEU A 113 5.97 9.21 13.70
C LEU A 113 7.22 8.47 13.24
N ALA A 114 8.42 8.98 13.55
CA ALA A 114 9.67 8.41 13.06
C ALA A 114 9.86 6.95 13.51
N GLU A 115 9.59 6.68 14.79
CA GLU A 115 9.69 5.34 15.41
C GLU A 115 8.68 4.38 14.75
N ARG A 116 7.41 4.80 14.67
CA ARG A 116 6.32 4.05 14.00
C ARG A 116 6.63 3.74 12.55
N TRP A 117 7.20 4.71 11.84
CA TRP A 117 7.53 4.59 10.43
C TRP A 117 8.65 3.59 10.19
N GLU A 118 9.67 3.60 11.04
CA GLU A 118 10.78 2.65 10.96
C GLU A 118 10.32 1.21 11.19
N GLU A 119 9.46 0.97 12.19
CA GLU A 119 8.83 -0.33 12.43
C GLU A 119 8.05 -0.81 11.20
N TRP A 120 7.24 0.07 10.60
CA TRP A 120 6.46 -0.25 9.42
C TRP A 120 7.34 -0.65 8.22
N GLN A 121 8.44 0.07 7.98
CA GLN A 121 9.36 -0.27 6.88
C GLN A 121 9.97 -1.66 7.05
N GLN A 122 10.33 -2.05 8.27
CA GLN A 122 10.87 -3.39 8.54
C GLN A 122 9.83 -4.48 8.27
N VAL A 123 8.58 -4.27 8.70
CA VAL A 123 7.48 -5.20 8.45
C VAL A 123 7.18 -5.33 6.96
N GLU A 124 7.07 -4.22 6.22
CA GLU A 124 6.75 -4.25 4.79
C GLU A 124 7.89 -4.90 3.98
N VAL A 125 9.15 -4.64 4.32
CA VAL A 125 10.31 -5.32 3.73
C VAL A 125 10.28 -6.82 4.00
N THR A 126 9.97 -7.22 5.24
CA THR A 126 9.93 -8.64 5.64
C THR A 126 8.80 -9.37 4.91
N ARG A 127 7.58 -8.82 4.95
CA ARG A 127 6.40 -9.34 4.26
C ARG A 127 6.67 -9.51 2.77
N ARG A 128 7.33 -8.53 2.14
CA ARG A 128 7.72 -8.60 0.73
C ARG A 128 8.72 -9.72 0.46
N GLN A 129 9.77 -9.86 1.28
CA GLN A 129 10.74 -10.94 1.11
C GLN A 129 10.07 -12.31 1.22
N GLU A 130 9.08 -12.44 2.11
CA GLU A 130 8.27 -13.65 2.23
C GLU A 130 7.41 -13.88 0.99
N TYR A 131 6.72 -12.86 0.46
CA TYR A 131 6.00 -12.96 -0.81
C TYR A 131 6.92 -13.36 -1.97
N GLU A 132 8.09 -12.73 -2.12
CA GLU A 132 9.06 -13.06 -3.18
C GLU A 132 9.67 -14.47 -2.99
N ARG A 133 9.85 -14.93 -1.74
CA ARG A 133 10.26 -16.32 -1.45
C ARG A 133 9.14 -17.31 -1.80
N LEU A 134 7.90 -17.00 -1.42
CA LEU A 134 6.74 -17.81 -1.73
C LEU A 134 6.53 -17.89 -3.24
N GLN A 135 6.60 -16.77 -3.95
CA GLN A 135 6.46 -16.70 -5.40
C GLN A 135 7.55 -17.53 -6.09
N ARG A 136 8.82 -17.36 -5.71
CA ARG A 136 9.91 -18.23 -6.21
C ARG A 136 9.69 -19.71 -5.91
N ARG A 137 9.13 -20.03 -4.74
CA ARG A 137 8.79 -21.41 -4.37
C ARG A 137 7.64 -21.94 -5.22
N PHE A 138 6.64 -21.13 -5.55
CA PHE A 138 5.53 -21.49 -6.44
C PHE A 138 6.01 -21.65 -7.88
N ASP A 139 6.86 -20.75 -8.39
CA ASP A 139 7.47 -20.84 -9.73
C ASP A 139 8.29 -22.13 -9.87
N TRP A 140 9.08 -22.50 -8.84
CA TRP A 140 9.84 -23.75 -8.84
C TRP A 140 8.95 -25.00 -8.81
N VAL A 141 7.80 -24.94 -8.13
CA VAL A 141 6.82 -26.04 -8.10
C VAL A 141 6.14 -26.19 -9.46
N ASP A 142 5.81 -25.09 -10.14
CA ASP A 142 5.23 -25.11 -11.49
C ASP A 142 6.21 -25.68 -12.53
N ASP A 143 7.47 -25.23 -12.50
CA ASP A 143 8.55 -25.75 -13.35
C ASP A 143 8.83 -27.25 -13.12
N SER A 144 8.67 -27.74 -11.88
CA SER A 144 8.85 -29.15 -11.57
C SER A 144 7.66 -30.01 -11.98
N VAL A 145 6.43 -29.50 -11.87
CA VAL A 145 5.21 -30.16 -12.40
C VAL A 145 5.28 -30.28 -13.93
N HIS A 146 5.66 -29.21 -14.63
CA HIS A 146 5.79 -29.23 -16.09
C HIS A 146 6.92 -30.15 -16.60
N ASN A 147 8.02 -30.30 -15.85
CA ASN A 147 9.08 -31.25 -16.20
C ASN A 147 8.70 -32.72 -15.96
N LEU A 148 7.86 -33.02 -14.97
CA LEU A 148 7.36 -34.38 -14.73
C LEU A 148 6.41 -34.85 -15.85
N ASP A 149 5.56 -33.96 -16.37
CA ASP A 149 4.65 -34.26 -17.49
C ASP A 149 5.37 -34.49 -18.83
N ALA A 150 6.58 -33.96 -18.99
CA ALA A 150 7.39 -34.14 -20.20
C ALA A 150 8.08 -35.52 -20.26
N ILE A 151 8.33 -36.16 -19.12
CA ILE A 151 9.03 -37.44 -19.03
C ILE A 151 8.08 -38.61 -19.36
N ASP A 152 6.79 -38.50 -19.04
CA ASP A 152 5.78 -39.56 -19.27
C ASP A 152 5.37 -39.73 -20.76
N ARG A 153 5.76 -38.80 -21.64
CA ARG A 153 5.47 -38.87 -23.09
C ARG A 153 6.57 -39.52 -23.92
N SER A 154 7.62 -40.04 -23.29
CA SER A 154 8.73 -40.70 -23.97
C SER A 154 8.84 -42.20 -23.63
N SER A 155 7.72 -42.92 -23.72
CA SER A 155 7.73 -44.38 -23.82
C SER A 155 7.49 -44.80 -25.27
N PRO A 156 8.46 -45.46 -25.95
CA PRO A 156 8.35 -45.77 -27.38
C PRO A 156 7.50 -47.03 -27.63
N THR A 157 6.70 -46.98 -28.70
CA THR A 157 6.10 -48.14 -29.38
C THR A 157 7.15 -48.95 -30.13
#